data_AF-V4B571-F1
#
_entry.id   AF-V4B571-F1
#
_cell.length_a   1.000
_cell.length_b   1.000
_cell.length_c   1.000
_cell.angle_alpha   90.00
_cell.angle_beta   90.00
_cell.angle_gamma   90.00
#
_symmetry.space_group_name_H-M   'P 1'
#
loop_
_entity.id
_entity.type
_entity.pdbx_description
1 polymer ?
#
loop_
_entity_poly.entity_id
_entity_poly.type
_entity_poly.pdbx_seq_one_letter_code
_entity_poly.pdbx_strand_id
1 'polypeptide(L)'
;IFQKADMSVSPLAISSQRSTVVDFSFPYYYDYSGVGYKLPDPNLSKWKKLLAPFKWEVFLCIIISFILLLLLLYTIERQNPFYKTNQIPKFTDIFLFSTLHYDFHFAGCSNQPKSASGRCIVAFWWLFSIILVAAYSGNLIAFLTVTKDQQPLTSLMELGQQSEYRWGTVGSSVWETFLEVCSC
;
A
#
# COMPACT_ATOMS: atom_id res chain seq x y z
N ILE A 1 60.82 17.97 10.50
CA ILE A 1 59.47 17.51 10.09
C ILE A 1 59.68 16.15 9.46
N PHE A 2 59.27 15.07 10.13
CA PHE A 2 59.56 13.71 9.65
C PHE A 2 58.61 13.35 8.50
N GLN A 3 59.16 13.12 7.31
CA GLN A 3 58.55 12.26 6.29
C GLN A 3 58.44 10.85 6.90
N LYS A 4 57.26 10.51 7.43
CA LYS A 4 57.02 9.18 8.01
C LYS A 4 56.72 8.10 6.95
N ALA A 5 56.43 8.51 5.72
CA ALA A 5 56.17 7.63 4.59
C ALA A 5 56.59 8.32 3.28
N ASP A 6 57.21 7.57 2.38
CA ASP A 6 57.65 8.05 1.06
C ASP A 6 56.57 7.89 -0.02
N MET A 7 55.67 6.91 0.15
CA MET A 7 54.54 6.65 -0.74
C MET A 7 53.39 6.01 0.04
N SER A 8 52.15 6.32 -0.33
CA SER A 8 50.94 5.67 0.19
C SER A 8 50.09 5.14 -0.95
N VAL A 9 49.68 3.88 -0.86
CA VAL A 9 48.70 3.27 -1.77
C VAL A 9 47.43 3.04 -0.95
N SER A 10 46.47 3.94 -1.10
CA SER A 10 45.23 3.95 -0.34
C SER A 10 44.10 4.55 -1.18
N PRO A 11 42.83 4.26 -0.90
CA PRO A 11 41.69 4.91 -1.55
C PRO A 11 41.58 6.37 -1.08
N LEU A 12 42.44 7.22 -1.62
CA LEU A 12 42.51 8.64 -1.30
C LEU A 12 42.00 9.45 -2.49
N ALA A 13 40.88 10.14 -2.29
CA ALA A 13 40.35 11.05 -3.30
C ALA A 13 41.25 12.28 -3.48
N ILE A 14 41.51 12.62 -4.74
CA ILE A 14 42.30 13.78 -5.15
C ILE A 14 41.45 15.03 -4.91
N SER A 15 41.98 15.97 -4.12
CA SER A 15 41.33 17.26 -3.81
C SER A 15 42.34 18.39 -3.93
N SER A 16 41.89 19.59 -4.27
CA SER A 16 42.75 20.77 -4.45
C SER A 16 43.59 21.06 -3.21
N GLN A 17 43.00 21.00 -2.02
CA GLN A 17 43.71 21.22 -0.75
C GLN A 17 44.78 20.16 -0.44
N ARG A 18 44.63 18.94 -0.97
CA ARG A 18 45.62 17.86 -0.78
C ARG A 18 46.73 17.92 -1.82
N SER A 19 46.40 18.34 -3.05
CA SER A 19 47.37 18.47 -4.13
C SER A 19 48.41 19.58 -3.90
N THR A 20 48.22 20.46 -2.93
CA THR A 20 49.20 21.49 -2.55
C THR A 20 50.32 20.96 -1.65
N VAL A 21 50.10 19.81 -0.99
CA VAL A 21 51.02 19.23 0.00
C VAL A 21 51.58 17.87 -0.42
N VAL A 22 50.93 17.17 -1.35
CA VAL A 22 51.38 15.89 -1.90
C VAL A 22 51.12 15.81 -3.41
N ASP A 23 52.00 15.10 -4.12
CA ASP A 23 51.84 14.81 -5.55
C ASP A 23 51.04 13.51 -5.76
N PHE A 24 50.09 13.54 -6.70
CA PHE A 24 49.28 12.38 -7.07
C PHE A 24 49.68 11.84 -8.44
N SER A 25 49.59 10.51 -8.61
CA SER A 25 49.64 9.88 -9.94
C SER A 25 48.35 10.14 -10.73
N PHE A 26 48.34 9.77 -12.01
CA PHE A 26 47.09 9.74 -12.78
C PHE A 26 46.04 8.86 -12.08
N PRO A 27 44.76 9.28 -12.07
CA PRO A 27 43.69 8.51 -11.42
C PRO A 27 43.49 7.18 -12.15
N TYR A 28 43.55 6.07 -11.41
CA TYR A 28 43.33 4.73 -11.94
C TYR A 28 41.87 4.25 -11.82
N TYR A 29 41.09 4.89 -10.95
CA TYR A 29 39.70 4.56 -10.67
C TYR A 29 38.89 5.85 -10.48
N TYR A 30 37.74 5.93 -11.15
CA TYR A 30 36.76 7.00 -10.98
C TYR A 30 35.61 6.47 -10.15
N ASP A 31 35.40 7.05 -8.98
CA ASP A 31 34.31 6.69 -8.09
C ASP A 31 33.11 7.62 -8.29
N TYR A 32 31.91 7.07 -8.12
CA TYR A 32 30.67 7.84 -8.15
C TYR A 32 30.08 7.95 -6.75
N SER A 33 29.60 9.13 -6.42
CA SER A 33 29.04 9.44 -5.11
C SER A 33 27.58 9.03 -5.05
N GLY A 34 27.22 8.24 -4.05
CA GLY A 34 25.84 7.85 -3.77
C GLY A 34 25.41 8.25 -2.38
N VAL A 35 24.10 8.46 -2.20
CA VAL A 35 23.48 8.61 -0.88
C VAL A 35 22.90 7.27 -0.45
N GLY A 36 23.41 6.71 0.64
CA GLY A 36 22.81 5.55 1.29
C GLY A 36 21.69 5.97 2.23
N TYR A 37 20.55 5.29 2.18
CA TYR A 37 19.47 5.45 3.14
C TYR A 37 18.98 4.09 3.64
N LYS A 38 18.45 4.07 4.86
CA LYS A 38 17.88 2.86 5.44
C LYS A 38 16.52 2.59 4.79
N LEU A 39 16.32 1.39 4.24
CA LEU A 39 15.00 0.98 3.77
C LEU A 39 14.05 0.81 4.97
N PRO A 40 12.78 1.24 4.84
CA PRO A 40 11.79 1.05 5.91
C PRO A 40 11.59 -0.44 6.20
N ASP A 41 11.47 -0.80 7.48
CA ASP A 41 11.33 -2.19 7.89
C ASP A 41 10.06 -2.81 7.24
N PRO A 42 10.19 -3.93 6.49
CA PRO A 42 9.08 -4.47 5.69
C PRO A 42 7.92 -4.99 6.55
N ASN A 43 8.16 -5.19 7.84
CA ASN A 43 7.23 -5.83 8.79
C ASN A 43 6.27 -4.87 9.48
N LEU A 44 6.54 -3.55 9.51
CA LEU A 44 5.78 -2.61 10.34
C LEU A 44 4.35 -2.30 9.84
N SER A 45 4.00 -2.73 8.62
CA SER A 45 2.77 -2.30 7.94
C SER A 45 2.05 -3.39 7.13
N LYS A 46 2.26 -4.67 7.45
CA LYS A 46 1.66 -5.81 6.71
C LYS A 46 0.14 -5.70 6.52
N TRP A 47 -0.61 -5.41 7.59
CA TRP A 47 -2.07 -5.25 7.50
C TRP A 47 -2.49 -4.01 6.68
N LYS A 48 -1.76 -2.91 6.79
CA LYS A 48 -2.00 -1.72 5.97
C LYS A 48 -1.76 -2.00 4.48
N LYS A 49 -0.77 -2.84 4.14
CA LYS A 49 -0.52 -3.30 2.76
C LYS A 49 -1.65 -4.18 2.21
N LEU A 50 -2.30 -4.99 3.06
CA LEU A 50 -3.45 -5.82 2.65
C LEU A 50 -4.72 -5.00 2.36
N LEU A 51 -4.90 -3.88 3.07
CA LEU A 51 -6.03 -2.97 2.90
C LEU A 51 -5.76 -1.84 1.88
N ALA A 52 -4.48 -1.57 1.57
CA ALA A 52 -4.05 -0.54 0.62
C ALA A 52 -4.70 -0.60 -0.78
N PRO A 53 -5.04 -1.78 -1.36
CA PRO A 53 -5.68 -1.84 -2.68
C PRO A 53 -7.08 -1.23 -2.69
N PHE A 54 -7.76 -1.20 -1.54
CA PHE A 54 -9.11 -0.67 -1.41
C PHE A 54 -9.07 0.78 -0.96
N LYS A 55 -9.35 1.69 -1.91
CA LYS A 55 -9.66 3.08 -1.59
C LYS A 55 -10.94 3.14 -0.75
N TRP A 56 -11.02 4.16 0.11
CA TRP A 56 -12.20 4.42 0.94
C TRP A 56 -13.51 4.50 0.12
N GLU A 57 -13.41 4.99 -1.11
CA GLU A 57 -14.48 5.04 -2.11
C GLU A 57 -15.17 3.69 -2.31
N VAL A 58 -14.42 2.58 -2.39
CA VAL A 58 -14.98 1.26 -2.67
C VAL A 58 -15.70 0.70 -1.43
N PHE A 59 -15.18 0.95 -0.23
CA PHE A 59 -15.87 0.61 1.01
C PHE A 59 -17.22 1.32 1.13
N LEU A 60 -17.27 2.61 0.81
CA LEU A 60 -18.53 3.35 0.77
C LEU A 60 -19.50 2.76 -0.26
N CYS A 61 -19.02 2.41 -1.45
CA CYS A 61 -19.85 1.75 -2.47
C CYS A 61 -20.42 0.40 -2.01
N ILE A 62 -19.65 -0.41 -1.27
CA ILE A 62 -20.13 -1.69 -0.71
C ILE A 62 -21.21 -1.45 0.34
N ILE A 63 -21.02 -0.48 1.24
CA ILE A 63 -22.01 -0.16 2.28
C ILE A 63 -23.30 0.34 1.64
N ILE A 64 -23.20 1.23 0.65
CA ILE A 64 -24.35 1.76 -0.07
C ILE A 64 -25.08 0.65 -0.83
N SER A 65 -24.35 -0.22 -1.55
CA SER A 65 -24.97 -1.33 -2.29
C SER A 65 -25.67 -2.33 -1.37
N PHE A 66 -25.12 -2.58 -0.18
CA PHE A 66 -25.75 -3.43 0.82
C PHE A 66 -27.03 -2.80 1.41
N ILE A 67 -27.01 -1.49 1.69
CA ILE A 67 -28.22 -0.77 2.14
C ILE A 67 -29.30 -0.80 1.05
N LEU A 68 -28.93 -0.60 -0.22
CA LEU A 68 -29.85 -0.70 -1.35
C LEU A 68 -30.47 -2.10 -1.48
N LEU A 69 -29.67 -3.16 -1.30
CA LEU A 69 -30.19 -4.53 -1.28
C LEU A 69 -31.25 -4.73 -0.19
N LEU A 70 -30.96 -4.28 1.03
CA LEU A 70 -31.88 -4.40 2.16
C LEU A 70 -33.19 -3.63 1.91
N LEU A 71 -33.10 -2.42 1.34
CA LEU A 71 -34.27 -1.63 0.96
C LEU A 71 -35.10 -2.30 -0.16
N LEU A 72 -34.45 -2.89 -1.16
CA LEU A 72 -35.13 -3.60 -2.24
C LEU A 72 -35.86 -4.85 -1.74
N LEU A 73 -35.20 -5.64 -0.89
CA LEU A 73 -35.84 -6.82 -0.28
C LEU A 73 -37.03 -6.41 0.60
N TYR A 74 -36.86 -5.37 1.42
CA TYR A 74 -37.94 -4.84 2.27
C TYR A 74 -39.15 -4.34 1.47
N THR A 75 -38.93 -3.61 0.37
CA THR A 75 -40.02 -3.10 -0.47
C THR A 75 -40.78 -4.23 -1.17
N ILE A 76 -40.06 -5.24 -1.66
CA ILE A 76 -40.66 -6.40 -2.35
C ILE A 76 -41.49 -7.23 -1.37
N GLU A 77 -40.97 -7.52 -0.18
CA GLU A 77 -41.74 -8.25 0.83
C GLU A 77 -43.00 -7.49 1.25
N ARG A 78 -42.92 -6.17 1.37
CA ARG A 78 -44.09 -5.33 1.71
C ARG A 78 -45.13 -5.26 0.59
N GLN A 79 -44.71 -5.28 -0.68
CA GLN A 79 -45.61 -5.18 -1.84
C GLN A 79 -46.27 -6.52 -2.20
N ASN A 80 -45.70 -7.66 -1.80
CA ASN A 80 -46.24 -8.97 -2.13
C ASN A 80 -47.44 -9.35 -1.22
N PRO A 81 -48.68 -9.45 -1.75
CA PRO A 81 -49.88 -9.74 -0.94
C PRO A 81 -49.94 -11.17 -0.38
N PHE A 82 -49.18 -12.10 -0.98
CA PHE A 82 -49.16 -13.53 -0.65
C PHE A 82 -48.53 -13.86 0.72
N TYR A 83 -47.87 -12.89 1.38
CA TYR A 83 -47.20 -13.07 2.67
C TYR A 83 -48.03 -12.61 3.88
N LYS A 84 -49.31 -12.24 3.66
CA LYS A 84 -50.20 -11.76 4.74
C LYS A 84 -50.70 -12.84 5.71
N THR A 85 -50.45 -14.13 5.43
CA THR A 85 -50.80 -15.22 6.35
C THR A 85 -49.57 -15.72 7.08
N ASN A 86 -49.54 -15.38 8.37
CA ASN A 86 -48.70 -15.88 9.46
C ASN A 86 -47.19 -15.62 9.37
N GLN A 87 -46.78 -14.63 10.20
CA GLN A 87 -45.43 -14.16 10.53
C GLN A 87 -44.81 -13.20 9.50
N ILE A 88 -44.83 -11.91 9.85
CA ILE A 88 -43.97 -10.89 9.24
C ILE A 88 -42.53 -11.33 9.52
N PRO A 89 -41.71 -11.69 8.51
CA PRO A 89 -40.30 -12.00 8.76
C PRO A 89 -39.67 -10.77 9.39
N LYS A 90 -39.00 -10.95 10.53
CA LYS A 90 -38.32 -9.84 11.19
C LYS A 90 -37.17 -9.41 10.28
N PHE A 91 -36.86 -8.11 10.25
CA PHE A 91 -35.72 -7.57 9.50
C PHE A 91 -34.42 -8.34 9.78
N THR A 92 -34.27 -8.85 11.01
CA THR A 92 -33.20 -9.75 11.45
C THR A 92 -33.14 -11.06 10.69
N ASP A 93 -34.26 -11.69 10.33
CA ASP A 93 -34.27 -12.97 9.62
C ASP A 93 -33.83 -12.81 8.16
N ILE A 94 -34.22 -11.70 7.52
CA ILE A 94 -33.79 -11.31 6.16
C ILE A 94 -32.30 -10.97 6.16
N PHE A 95 -31.84 -10.23 7.17
CA PHE A 95 -30.43 -9.89 7.35
C PHE A 95 -29.58 -11.16 7.52
N LEU A 96 -29.95 -12.04 8.44
CA LEU A 96 -29.24 -13.30 8.69
C LEU A 96 -29.23 -14.22 7.45
N PHE A 97 -30.33 -14.29 6.69
CA PHE A 97 -30.39 -15.04 5.44
C PHE A 97 -29.46 -14.45 4.36
N SER A 98 -29.43 -13.12 4.24
CA SER A 98 -28.61 -12.43 3.24
C SER A 98 -27.10 -12.42 3.55
N THR A 99 -26.74 -12.47 4.84
CA THR A 99 -25.35 -12.23 5.28
C THR A 99 -24.64 -13.47 5.81
N LEU A 100 -25.33 -14.50 6.34
CA LEU A 100 -24.67 -15.57 7.11
C LEU A 100 -24.90 -17.01 6.62
N HIS A 101 -25.78 -17.29 5.66
CA HIS A 101 -25.93 -18.67 5.17
C HIS A 101 -25.01 -18.95 3.98
N TYR A 102 -23.83 -19.47 4.30
CA TYR A 102 -22.92 -20.18 3.39
C TYR A 102 -23.42 -21.61 3.10
N ASP A 103 -24.69 -21.93 3.39
CA ASP A 103 -25.25 -23.23 3.05
C ASP A 103 -25.82 -23.19 1.64
N PHE A 104 -24.93 -23.50 0.70
CA PHE A 104 -25.22 -24.04 -0.61
C PHE A 104 -25.97 -25.41 -0.55
N HIS A 105 -26.52 -25.80 0.60
CA HIS A 105 -27.46 -26.90 0.67
C HIS A 105 -28.84 -26.41 0.20
N PHE A 106 -29.12 -26.67 -1.08
CA PHE A 106 -30.42 -26.55 -1.74
C PHE A 106 -31.57 -27.38 -1.10
N ALA A 107 -31.43 -27.83 0.14
CA ALA A 107 -32.41 -28.65 0.84
C ALA A 107 -32.45 -28.27 2.33
N GLY A 108 -33.41 -27.43 2.73
CA GLY A 108 -33.95 -27.53 4.09
C GLY A 108 -33.97 -26.29 4.99
N CYS A 109 -33.57 -25.09 4.55
CA CYS A 109 -33.72 -23.91 5.40
C CYS A 109 -35.12 -23.27 5.21
N SER A 110 -35.96 -23.27 6.25
CA SER A 110 -37.38 -22.84 6.18
C SER A 110 -37.61 -21.35 5.87
N ASN A 111 -36.54 -20.57 5.74
CA ASN A 111 -36.56 -19.10 5.67
C ASN A 111 -36.15 -18.55 4.31
N GLN A 112 -36.17 -19.38 3.26
CA GLN A 112 -35.89 -18.90 1.90
C GLN A 112 -37.04 -18.03 1.39
N PRO A 113 -36.77 -16.89 0.73
CA PRO A 113 -37.82 -16.09 0.11
C PRO A 113 -38.62 -16.98 -0.84
N LYS A 114 -39.92 -17.14 -0.56
CA LYS A 114 -40.82 -17.98 -1.35
C LYS A 114 -41.15 -17.35 -2.71
N SER A 115 -40.80 -16.07 -2.91
CA SER A 115 -41.10 -15.28 -4.11
C SER A 115 -39.97 -15.39 -5.13
N ALA A 116 -40.33 -15.65 -6.39
CA ALA A 116 -39.40 -15.67 -7.50
C ALA A 116 -38.63 -14.34 -7.66
N SER A 117 -39.28 -13.20 -7.41
CA SER A 117 -38.67 -11.86 -7.52
C SER A 117 -37.58 -11.60 -6.46
N GLY A 118 -37.81 -12.04 -5.22
CA GLY A 118 -36.81 -11.95 -4.15
C GLY A 118 -35.59 -12.83 -4.41
N ARG A 119 -35.80 -14.02 -4.99
CA ARG A 119 -34.71 -14.93 -5.37
C ARG A 119 -33.82 -14.36 -6.47
N CYS A 120 -34.39 -13.67 -7.47
CA CYS A 120 -33.60 -13.02 -8.53
C CYS A 120 -32.67 -11.93 -7.97
N ILE A 121 -33.13 -11.16 -6.99
CA ILE A 121 -32.33 -10.08 -6.38
C ILE A 121 -31.21 -10.64 -5.51
N VAL A 122 -31.51 -11.69 -4.73
CA VAL A 122 -30.47 -12.40 -3.97
C VAL A 122 -29.44 -13.02 -4.92
N ALA A 123 -29.86 -13.63 -6.03
CA ALA A 123 -28.95 -14.18 -7.03
C ALA A 123 -28.05 -13.10 -7.66
N PHE A 124 -28.61 -11.91 -7.97
CA PHE A 124 -27.83 -10.78 -8.46
C PHE A 124 -26.80 -10.28 -7.43
N TRP A 125 -27.20 -10.19 -6.15
CA TRP A 125 -26.30 -9.82 -5.06
C TRP A 125 -25.14 -10.81 -4.90
N TRP A 126 -25.43 -12.10 -5.00
CA TRP A 126 -24.41 -13.15 -4.97
C TRP A 126 -23.41 -13.01 -6.13
N LEU A 127 -23.90 -12.79 -7.36
CA LEU A 127 -23.05 -12.56 -8.52
C LEU A 127 -22.19 -11.30 -8.35
N PHE A 128 -22.78 -10.20 -7.87
CA PHE A 128 -22.06 -8.97 -7.55
C PHE A 128 -20.94 -9.22 -6.52
N SER A 129 -21.23 -9.97 -5.46
CA SER A 129 -20.27 -10.29 -4.40
C SER A 129 -19.10 -11.13 -4.92
N ILE A 130 -19.36 -12.13 -5.77
CA ILE A 130 -18.30 -12.96 -6.39
C ILE A 130 -17.38 -12.09 -7.26
N ILE A 131 -17.95 -11.23 -8.10
CA ILE A 131 -17.17 -10.32 -8.96
C ILE A 131 -16.32 -9.38 -8.10
N LEU A 132 -16.87 -8.87 -7.01
CA LEU A 132 -16.16 -7.97 -6.09
C LEU A 132 -14.99 -8.66 -5.40
N VAL A 133 -15.17 -9.89 -4.91
CA VAL A 133 -14.09 -10.68 -4.32
C VAL A 133 -13.02 -11.00 -5.37
N ALA A 134 -13.40 -11.40 -6.58
CA ALA A 134 -12.45 -11.68 -7.67
C ALA A 134 -11.62 -10.44 -8.04
N ALA A 135 -12.26 -9.27 -8.16
CA ALA A 135 -11.58 -8.01 -8.41
C ALA A 135 -10.65 -7.61 -7.25
N TYR A 136 -11.06 -7.84 -5.99
CA TYR A 136 -10.20 -7.62 -4.84
C TYR A 136 -8.96 -8.51 -4.87
N SER A 137 -9.14 -9.81 -5.10
CA SER A 137 -8.03 -10.76 -5.19
C SER A 137 -7.06 -10.36 -6.31
N GLY A 138 -7.57 -9.96 -7.48
CA GLY A 138 -6.73 -9.48 -8.60
C GLY A 138 -5.93 -8.23 -8.25
N ASN A 139 -6.57 -7.21 -7.67
CA ASN A 139 -5.91 -5.97 -7.27
C ASN A 139 -4.89 -6.19 -6.14
N LEU A 140 -5.20 -7.09 -5.20
CA LEU A 140 -4.29 -7.47 -4.12
C LEU A 140 -3.04 -8.16 -4.68
N ILE A 141 -3.20 -9.11 -5.61
CA ILE A 141 -2.07 -9.78 -6.27
C ILE A 141 -1.21 -8.74 -7.00
N ALA A 142 -1.82 -7.85 -7.80
CA ALA A 142 -1.10 -6.80 -8.51
C ALA A 142 -0.29 -5.92 -7.55
N PHE A 143 -0.86 -5.54 -6.41
CA PHE A 143 -0.18 -4.74 -5.39
C PHE A 143 0.99 -5.49 -4.73
N LEU A 144 0.84 -6.80 -4.48
CA LEU A 144 1.90 -7.62 -3.88
C LEU A 144 3.05 -7.93 -4.84
N THR A 145 2.77 -8.03 -6.14
CA THR A 145 3.80 -8.26 -7.17
C THR A 145 4.57 -7.00 -7.52
N VAL A 146 3.98 -5.82 -7.34
CA VAL A 146 4.65 -4.55 -7.66
C VAL A 146 5.42 -4.06 -6.44
N THR A 147 6.74 -4.23 -6.47
CA THR A 147 7.66 -3.53 -5.56
C THR A 147 7.78 -2.07 -6.01
N LYS A 148 7.06 -1.16 -5.35
CA LYS A 148 7.28 0.28 -5.54
C LYS A 148 8.51 0.70 -4.74
N ASP A 149 9.65 0.77 -5.40
CA ASP A 149 10.79 1.54 -4.89
C ASP A 149 10.47 3.02 -5.05
N GLN A 150 9.75 3.58 -4.08
CA GLN A 150 9.64 5.03 -3.98
C GLN A 150 10.95 5.53 -3.35
N GLN A 151 11.84 6.01 -4.21
CA GLN A 151 13.02 6.74 -3.77
C GLN A 151 12.53 7.97 -3.00
N PRO A 152 12.87 8.12 -1.71
CA PRO A 152 12.35 9.21 -0.89
C PRO A 152 12.88 10.57 -1.32
N LEU A 153 13.98 10.60 -2.07
CA LEU A 153 14.66 11.80 -2.53
C LEU A 153 15.13 11.57 -3.96
N THR A 154 14.88 12.54 -4.82
CA THR A 154 15.35 12.51 -6.21
C THR A 154 16.61 13.35 -6.41
N SER A 155 16.87 14.31 -5.51
CA SER A 155 18.02 15.21 -5.59
C SER A 155 18.63 15.53 -4.22
N LEU A 156 19.92 15.86 -4.22
CA LEU A 156 20.63 16.34 -3.02
C LEU A 156 20.10 17.70 -2.54
N MET A 157 19.58 18.54 -3.45
CA MET A 157 18.99 19.82 -3.09
C MET A 157 17.71 19.63 -2.27
N GLU A 158 16.88 18.66 -2.66
CA GLU A 158 15.68 18.27 -1.92
C GLU A 158 16.04 17.82 -0.50
N LEU A 159 17.15 17.07 -0.34
CA LEU A 159 17.67 16.65 0.96
C LEU A 159 18.08 17.82 1.86
N GLY A 160 18.58 18.92 1.28
CA GLY A 160 18.98 20.12 2.02
C GLY A 160 17.79 21.03 2.41
N GLN A 161 16.71 21.03 1.62
CA GLN A 161 15.51 21.83 1.90
C GLN A 161 14.57 21.17 2.91
N GLN A 162 14.51 19.84 2.89
CA GLN A 162 13.68 19.07 3.80
C GLN A 162 14.32 19.00 5.21
N SER A 163 13.49 18.93 6.24
CA SER A 163 13.91 18.83 7.66
C SER A 163 13.49 17.52 8.34
N GLU A 164 12.89 16.60 7.58
CA GLU A 164 12.36 15.33 8.06
C GLU A 164 13.47 14.28 8.27
N TYR A 165 14.39 14.16 7.31
CA TYR A 165 15.53 13.26 7.32
C TYR A 165 16.78 13.97 7.79
N ARG A 166 17.41 13.41 8.82
CA ARG A 166 18.76 13.78 9.21
C ARG A 166 19.74 13.20 8.21
N TRP A 167 20.63 14.04 7.71
CA TRP A 167 21.72 13.65 6.82
C TRP A 167 23.06 14.05 7.42
N GLY A 168 24.12 13.43 6.93
CA GLY A 168 25.48 13.69 7.37
C GLY A 168 26.47 12.90 6.53
N THR A 169 27.74 13.24 6.68
CA THR A 169 28.85 12.58 5.98
C THR A 169 29.85 12.07 7.01
N VAL A 170 30.80 11.24 6.54
CA VAL A 170 31.89 10.79 7.40
C VAL A 170 32.83 11.98 7.64
N GLY A 171 33.18 12.24 8.90
CA GLY A 171 34.13 13.31 9.24
C GLY A 171 35.52 13.06 8.65
N SER A 172 36.26 14.13 8.38
CA SER A 172 37.55 14.18 7.67
C SER A 172 37.55 13.61 6.24
N SER A 173 36.36 13.37 5.68
CA SER A 173 36.20 12.95 4.30
C SER A 173 36.23 14.14 3.34
N VAL A 174 36.47 13.87 2.06
CA VAL A 174 36.40 14.91 1.02
C VAL A 174 34.99 15.50 0.91
N TRP A 175 33.96 14.75 1.31
CA TRP A 175 32.58 15.22 1.32
C TRP A 175 32.31 16.31 2.34
N GLU A 176 32.96 16.28 3.50
CA GLU A 176 32.84 17.35 4.48
C GLU A 176 33.34 18.68 3.89
N THR A 177 34.56 18.67 3.34
CA THR A 177 35.14 19.85 2.69
C THR A 177 34.34 20.32 1.47
N PHE A 178 33.76 19.39 0.70
CA PHE A 178 32.96 19.72 -0.48
C PHE A 178 31.65 20.42 -0.09
N LEU A 179 30.95 19.89 0.92
CA LEU A 179 29.68 20.44 1.37
C LEU A 179 29.84 21.78 2.09
N GLU A 180 30.93 21.99 2.84
CA GLU A 180 31.25 23.30 3.43
C GLU A 180 31.40 24.37 2.35
N VAL A 181 32.11 24.08 1.25
CA VAL A 181 32.29 25.03 0.13
C VAL A 181 30.96 25.33 -0.57
N CYS A 182 30.09 24.34 -0.74
CA CYS A 182 28.78 24.54 -1.37
C CYS A 182 27.75 25.23 -0.47
N SER A 183 28.03 25.39 0.83
CA SER A 183 27.16 26.08 1.79
C SER A 183 27.37 27.60 1.81
N CYS A 184 28.34 28.10 1.06
CA CYS A 184 28.70 29.52 0.96
C CYS A 184 28.04 30.23 -0.22
#